data_AF-K3XC72-F1
#
_entry.id   AF-K3XC72-F1
#
_cell.length_a   1.000
_cell.length_b   1.000
_cell.length_c   1.000
_cell.angle_alpha   90.00
_cell.angle_beta   90.00
_cell.angle_gamma   90.00
#
_symmetry.space_group_name_H-M   'P 1'
#
loop_
_entity.id
_entity.type
_entity.pdbx_description
1 polymer ?
#
loop_
_entity_poly.entity_id
_entity_poly.type
_entity_poly.pdbx_seq_one_letter_code
_entity_poly.pdbx_strand_id
1 'polypeptide(L)'
;MVQGSEALRLYRRILTLHKKKLAPHMRILGDQYVRDEFKRHKDAAPKFVPLFMKEWQQYEAFMSQKQDTFGKELSADEKALLDDEQQEKLKSLKDAAKLVGETITR
;
A
#
# COMPACT_ATOMS: atom_id res chain seq x y z
N MET A 1 22.94 -5.59 -22.12
CA MET A 1 22.81 -4.70 -20.94
C MET A 1 21.37 -4.20 -20.73
N VAL A 2 20.35 -5.06 -20.92
CA VAL A 2 18.92 -4.66 -20.86
C VAL A 2 18.38 -4.57 -19.42
N GLN A 3 19.03 -5.22 -18.45
CA GLN A 3 18.50 -5.31 -17.07
C GLN A 3 18.69 -4.04 -16.23
N GLY A 4 19.67 -3.19 -16.55
CA GLY A 4 19.95 -1.98 -15.78
C GLY A 4 18.88 -0.89 -15.93
N SER A 5 18.30 -0.74 -17.13
CA SER A 5 17.25 0.26 -17.39
C SER A 5 15.90 -0.13 -16.78
N GLU A 6 15.56 -1.43 -16.83
CA GLU A 6 14.36 -2.00 -16.20
C GLU A 6 14.41 -1.84 -14.67
N ALA A 7 15.53 -2.18 -14.03
CA ALA A 7 15.70 -2.03 -12.59
C ALA A 7 15.61 -0.56 -12.15
N LEU A 8 16.20 0.36 -12.92
CA LEU A 8 16.12 1.79 -12.63
C LEU A 8 14.69 2.33 -12.74
N ARG A 9 13.92 1.84 -13.74
CA ARG A 9 12.51 2.19 -13.91
C ARG A 9 11.67 1.70 -12.74
N LEU A 10 11.88 0.45 -12.32
CA LEU A 10 11.19 -0.17 -11.18
C LEU A 10 11.48 0.58 -9.87
N TYR A 11 12.76 0.88 -9.61
CA TYR A 11 13.19 1.65 -8.44
C TYR A 11 12.47 3.01 -8.33
N ARG A 12 12.46 3.80 -9.42
CA ARG A 12 11.79 5.12 -9.43
C ARG A 12 10.28 5.00 -9.21
N ARG A 13 9.67 3.95 -9.76
CA ARG A 13 8.23 3.70 -9.65
C ARG A 13 7.83 3.34 -8.22
N ILE A 14 8.60 2.48 -7.55
CA ILE A 14 8.40 2.13 -6.14
C ILE A 14 8.48 3.37 -5.23
N LEU A 15 9.51 4.21 -5.38
CA LEU A 15 9.63 5.43 -4.58
C LEU A 15 8.46 6.41 -4.82
N THR A 16 7.96 6.46 -6.05
CA THR A 16 6.76 7.24 -6.37
C THR A 16 5.52 6.68 -5.68
N LEU A 17 5.37 5.35 -5.63
CA LEU A 17 4.28 4.70 -4.91
C LEU A 17 4.38 4.91 -3.40
N HIS A 18 5.57 4.83 -2.81
CA HIS A 18 5.79 5.16 -1.40
C HIS A 18 5.31 6.59 -1.09
N LYS A 19 5.67 7.55 -1.94
CA LYS A 19 5.21 8.94 -1.78
C LYS A 19 3.70 9.09 -1.83
N LYS A 20 3.01 8.27 -2.65
CA LYS A 20 1.57 8.35 -2.86
C LYS A 20 0.74 7.55 -1.85
N LYS A 21 1.27 6.43 -1.35
CA LYS A 21 0.49 5.37 -0.66
C LYS A 21 0.95 5.08 0.78
N LEU A 22 2.03 5.70 1.24
CA LEU A 22 2.56 5.48 2.59
C LEU A 22 2.53 6.78 3.39
N ALA A 23 2.16 6.67 4.66
CA ALA A 23 2.27 7.75 5.63
C ALA A 23 3.74 8.21 5.76
N PRO A 24 4.01 9.49 6.08
CA PRO A 24 5.36 10.06 6.09
C PRO A 24 6.38 9.27 6.93
N HIS A 25 5.98 8.79 8.12
CA HIS A 25 6.87 8.02 9.00
C HIS A 25 7.23 6.64 8.42
N MET A 26 6.30 5.96 7.75
CA MET A 26 6.55 4.67 7.09
C MET A 26 7.48 4.82 5.87
N ARG A 27 7.39 5.96 5.18
CA ARG A 27 8.25 6.24 4.02
C ARG A 27 9.73 6.32 4.38
N ILE A 28 10.08 6.84 5.56
CA ILE A 28 11.49 6.97 5.97
C ILE A 28 12.16 5.60 5.97
N LEU A 29 11.53 4.62 6.60
CA LEU A 29 12.04 3.25 6.65
C LEU A 29 11.96 2.56 5.28
N GLY A 30 10.82 2.68 4.60
CA GLY A 30 10.60 2.04 3.30
C GLY A 30 11.54 2.54 2.21
N ASP A 31 11.71 3.86 2.07
CA ASP A 31 12.61 4.45 1.07
C ASP A 31 14.07 4.07 1.32
N GLN A 32 14.48 3.99 2.59
CA GLN A 32 15.83 3.56 2.95
C GLN A 32 16.08 2.09 2.57
N TYR A 33 15.13 1.21 2.91
CA TYR A 33 15.22 -0.21 2.57
C TYR A 33 15.32 -0.44 1.05
N VAL A 34 14.47 0.22 0.26
CA VAL A 34 14.51 0.14 -1.21
C VAL A 34 15.87 0.55 -1.76
N ARG A 35 16.44 1.67 -1.28
CA ARG A 35 17.77 2.12 -1.71
C ARG A 35 18.84 1.09 -1.43
N ASP A 36 18.84 0.53 -0.22
CA ASP A 36 19.86 -0.42 0.21
C ASP A 36 19.79 -1.72 -0.60
N GLU A 37 18.58 -2.25 -0.83
CA GLU A 37 18.40 -3.48 -1.60
C GLU A 37 18.79 -3.34 -3.08
N PHE A 38 18.39 -2.25 -3.74
CA PHE A 38 18.79 -1.99 -5.13
C PHE A 38 20.30 -1.72 -5.25
N LYS A 39 20.92 -1.11 -4.23
CA LYS A 39 22.38 -0.94 -4.18
C LYS A 39 23.10 -2.28 -4.03
N ARG A 40 22.63 -3.15 -3.13
CA ARG A 40 23.18 -4.50 -2.92
C ARG A 40 23.04 -5.38 -4.17
N HIS A 41 21.95 -5.22 -4.92
CA HIS A 41 21.70 -6.00 -6.14
C HIS A 41 22.33 -5.44 -7.41
N LYS A 42 22.96 -4.25 -7.35
CA LYS A 42 23.67 -3.66 -8.49
C LYS A 42 24.81 -4.55 -9.01
N ASP A 43 25.56 -5.15 -8.08
CA ASP A 43 26.73 -5.99 -8.37
C ASP A 43 26.48 -7.47 -8.00
N ALA A 44 25.22 -7.86 -7.81
CA ALA A 44 24.85 -9.23 -7.46
C ALA A 44 25.10 -10.19 -8.62
N ALA A 45 25.34 -11.47 -8.27
CA ALA A 45 25.56 -12.51 -9.27
C ALA A 45 24.33 -12.63 -10.20
N PRO A 46 24.52 -12.80 -11.53
CA PRO A 46 23.43 -12.82 -12.51
C PRO A 46 22.31 -13.82 -12.22
N LYS A 47 22.60 -14.89 -11.47
CA LYS A 47 21.62 -15.90 -11.05
C LYS A 47 20.54 -15.36 -10.10
N PHE A 48 20.82 -14.30 -9.34
CA PHE A 48 19.90 -13.73 -8.37
C PHE A 48 19.03 -12.60 -8.95
N VAL A 49 19.48 -11.96 -10.03
CA VAL A 49 18.82 -10.81 -10.64
C VAL A 49 17.39 -11.14 -11.14
N PRO A 50 17.11 -12.29 -11.78
CA PRO A 50 15.75 -12.61 -12.23
C PRO A 50 14.76 -12.74 -11.08
N LEU A 51 15.16 -13.40 -9.99
CA LEU A 51 14.31 -13.56 -8.81
C LEU A 51 14.08 -12.20 -8.14
N PHE A 52 15.13 -11.41 -7.95
CA PHE A 52 15.03 -10.05 -7.44
C PHE A 52 14.02 -9.22 -8.24
N MET A 53 14.15 -9.18 -9.56
CA MET A 53 13.26 -8.40 -10.41
C MET A 53 11.80 -8.85 -10.29
N LYS A 54 11.55 -10.17 -10.21
CA LYS A 54 10.20 -10.72 -10.05
C LYS A 54 9.56 -10.28 -8.73
N GLU A 55 10.26 -10.43 -7.61
CA GLU A 55 9.74 -10.06 -6.28
C GLU A 55 9.44 -8.56 -6.20
N TRP A 56 10.34 -7.72 -6.74
CA TRP A 56 10.15 -6.27 -6.73
C TRP A 56 9.05 -5.79 -7.67
N GLN A 57 8.80 -6.49 -8.78
CA GLN A 57 7.63 -6.23 -9.64
C GLN A 57 6.32 -6.63 -8.94
N GLN A 58 6.31 -7.75 -8.20
CA GLN A 58 5.15 -8.14 -7.40
C GLN A 58 4.86 -7.13 -6.28
N TYR A 59 5.91 -6.65 -5.61
CA TYR A 59 5.79 -5.59 -4.62
C TYR A 59 5.22 -4.29 -5.22
N GLU A 60 5.69 -3.88 -6.39
CA GLU A 60 5.16 -2.71 -7.11
C GLU A 60 3.68 -2.87 -7.45
N ALA A 61 3.28 -4.04 -7.96
CA ALA A 61 1.89 -4.34 -8.26
C ALA A 61 1.00 -4.30 -6.99
N PHE A 62 1.47 -4.90 -5.90
CA PHE A 62 0.79 -4.86 -4.61
C PHE A 62 0.62 -3.43 -4.08
N MET A 63 1.69 -2.62 -4.11
CA MET A 63 1.65 -1.23 -3.67
C MET A 63 0.79 -0.34 -4.57
N SER A 64 0.72 -0.63 -5.87
CA SER A 64 -0.16 0.06 -6.82
C SER A 64 -1.63 -0.22 -6.52
N GLN A 65 -1.96 -1.47 -6.21
CA GLN A 65 -3.32 -1.92 -5.86
C GLN A 65 -3.75 -1.53 -4.45
N LYS A 66 -2.80 -1.19 -3.56
CA LYS A 66 -3.09 -0.73 -2.20
C LYS A 66 -4.02 0.48 -2.25
N GLN A 67 -5.28 0.27 -1.88
CA GLN A 67 -6.24 1.33 -1.64
C GLN A 67 -5.96 1.96 -0.27
N ASP A 68 -5.99 3.29 -0.20
CA ASP A 68 -5.89 4.02 1.08
C ASP A 68 -7.18 3.90 1.91
N THR A 69 -8.23 3.31 1.35
CA THR A 69 -9.48 3.03 2.03
C THR A 69 -9.38 1.71 2.78
N PHE A 70 -9.44 1.79 4.09
CA PHE A 70 -9.70 0.63 4.92
C PHE A 70 -11.19 0.28 4.80
N GLY A 71 -11.48 -0.93 4.34
CA GLY A 71 -12.84 -1.37 4.03
C GLY A 71 -13.36 -0.87 2.67
N LYS A 72 -14.49 -1.45 2.24
CA LYS A 72 -15.27 -1.01 1.09
C LYS A 72 -16.61 -0.47 1.59
N GLU A 73 -17.20 0.50 0.89
CA GLU A 73 -18.60 0.83 1.14
C GLU A 73 -19.48 -0.38 0.78
N LEU A 74 -20.48 -0.66 1.60
CA LEU A 74 -21.48 -1.67 1.30
C LEU A 74 -22.27 -1.25 0.06
N SER A 75 -22.47 -2.20 -0.87
CA SER A 75 -23.35 -2.00 -2.02
C SER A 75 -24.81 -1.84 -1.59
N ALA A 76 -25.69 -1.39 -2.50
CA ALA A 76 -27.11 -1.29 -2.21
C ALA A 76 -27.72 -2.66 -1.84
N ASP A 77 -27.31 -3.71 -2.54
CA ASP A 77 -27.76 -5.08 -2.29
C ASP A 77 -27.25 -5.60 -0.92
N GLU A 78 -26.00 -5.31 -0.57
CA GLU A 78 -25.43 -5.69 0.73
C GLU A 78 -26.11 -4.95 1.88
N LYS A 79 -26.52 -3.70 1.69
CA LYS A 79 -27.30 -2.93 2.68
C LYS A 79 -28.72 -3.48 2.85
N ALA A 80 -29.34 -3.95 1.77
CA ALA A 80 -30.69 -4.51 1.80
C ALA A 80 -30.75 -5.89 2.50
N LEU A 81 -29.63 -6.58 2.65
CA LEU A 81 -29.52 -7.82 3.44
C LEU A 81 -29.46 -7.57 4.95
N LEU A 82 -29.23 -6.33 5.38
CA LEU A 82 -29.21 -5.96 6.78
C LEU A 82 -30.63 -5.71 7.27
N ASP A 83 -31.00 -6.32 8.40
CA ASP A 83 -32.24 -5.97 9.08
C ASP A 83 -32.19 -4.56 9.70
N ASP A 84 -33.35 -4.04 10.10
CA ASP A 84 -33.46 -2.68 10.62
C ASP A 84 -32.58 -2.44 11.87
N GLU A 85 -32.43 -3.44 12.73
CA GLU A 85 -31.62 -3.35 13.95
C GLU A 85 -30.12 -3.29 13.61
N GLN A 86 -29.68 -4.11 12.66
CA GLN A 86 -28.31 -4.12 12.15
C GLN A 86 -27.95 -2.79 11.47
N GLN A 87 -28.88 -2.19 10.73
CA GLN A 87 -28.69 -0.88 10.11
C GLN A 87 -28.53 0.23 11.16
N GLU A 88 -29.38 0.25 12.18
CA GLU A 88 -29.29 1.21 13.29
C GLU A 88 -27.97 1.07 14.06
N LYS A 89 -27.57 -0.16 14.37
CA LYS A 89 -26.31 -0.44 15.07
C LYS A 89 -25.10 -0.02 14.26
N LEU A 90 -25.11 -0.29 12.95
CA LEU A 90 -24.04 0.14 12.05
C LEU A 90 -23.92 1.67 12.01
N LYS A 91 -25.05 2.39 11.97
CA LYS A 91 -25.10 3.86 12.03
C LYS A 91 -24.53 4.39 13.35
N SER A 92 -24.95 3.84 14.48
CA SER A 92 -24.43 4.20 15.81
C SER A 92 -22.92 3.99 15.93
N LEU A 93 -22.41 2.85 15.44
CA LEU A 93 -20.97 2.57 15.41
C LEU A 93 -20.20 3.57 14.55
N LYS A 94 -20.74 3.94 13.38
CA LYS A 94 -20.14 4.94 12.49
C LYS A 94 -20.04 6.31 13.17
N ASP A 95 -21.11 6.74 13.84
CA ASP A 95 -21.16 8.02 14.55
C ASP A 95 -20.18 8.05 15.73
N ALA A 96 -20.11 6.95 16.51
CA ALA A 96 -19.15 6.81 17.60
C ALA A 96 -17.69 6.85 17.11
N ALA A 97 -17.36 6.14 16.02
CA ALA A 97 -16.02 6.15 15.44
C ALA A 97 -15.60 7.55 14.96
N LYS A 98 -16.54 8.33 14.41
CA LYS A 98 -16.29 9.71 13.99
C LYS A 98 -15.95 10.61 15.19
N LEU A 99 -16.69 10.46 16.29
CA LEU A 99 -16.45 11.20 17.54
C LEU A 99 -15.05 10.89 18.12
N VAL A 100 -14.66 9.61 18.12
CA VAL A 100 -13.32 9.17 18.57
C VAL A 100 -12.21 9.75 17.68
N GLY A 101 -12.41 9.77 16.36
CA GLY A 101 -11.46 10.39 15.43
C GLY A 101 -11.26 11.89 15.67
N GLU A 102 -12.33 12.61 16.00
CA GLU A 102 -12.28 14.05 16.30
C GLU A 102 -11.57 14.36 17.63
N THR A 103 -11.70 13.48 18.63
CA THR A 103 -11.06 13.65 19.95
C THR A 103 -9.57 13.30 19.94
N ILE A 104 -9.13 12.38 19.09
CA ILE A 104 -7.71 11.99 18.96
C ILE A 104 -6.89 13.02 18.15
N THR A 105 -7.56 13.85 17.34
CA THR A 105 -6.89 14.83 16.46
C THR A 105 -6.74 16.21 17.12
N ARG A 106 -7.22 16.40 18.36
CA ARG A 106 -7.16 17.65 19.13
C ARG A 106 -6.13 17.58 20.24
#